data_AF-A0A6V7LGG4-F1
#
_entry.id   AF-A0A6V7LGG4-F1
#
_cell.length_a   1.000
_cell.length_b   1.000
_cell.length_c   1.000
_cell.angle_alpha   90.00
_cell.angle_beta   90.00
_cell.angle_gamma   90.00
#
_symmetry.space_group_name_H-M   'P 1'
#
loop_
_entity.id
_entity.type
_entity.pdbx_description
1 polymer ?
#
loop_
_entity_poly.entity_id
_entity_poly.type
_entity_poly.pdbx_seq_one_letter_code
_entity_poly.pdbx_strand_id
1 'polypeptide(L)'
;MGNIESNCKCIDGLVNSLRAVGYLKSDDVEMVYRAVDRGNYIASQQIGVLYDDFAWLEEPLHVSAPCVYAVVIENLSIKPGMSFLNIGSGTGYLSTIIGLML
;
A
#
# COMPACT_ATOMS: atom_id res chain seq x y z
N MET A 1 -11.94 0.25 11.42
CA MET A 1 -11.53 -0.26 10.09
C MET A 1 -11.65 -1.77 10.13
N GLY A 2 -12.27 -2.38 9.12
CA GLY A 2 -12.55 -3.82 9.06
C GLY A 2 -11.41 -4.59 8.42
N ASN A 3 -11.22 -5.84 8.84
CA ASN A 3 -10.23 -6.75 8.26
C ASN A 3 -10.69 -7.15 6.86
N ILE A 4 -10.16 -6.52 5.83
CA ILE A 4 -10.43 -6.91 4.45
C ILE A 4 -9.51 -8.08 4.11
N GLU A 5 -10.11 -9.25 3.94
CA GLU A 5 -9.41 -10.39 3.36
C GLU A 5 -9.30 -10.23 1.85
N SER A 6 -8.13 -10.54 1.32
CA SER A 6 -7.91 -10.55 -0.13
C SER A 6 -8.58 -11.76 -0.77
N ASN A 7 -9.29 -11.57 -1.88
CA ASN A 7 -9.90 -12.67 -2.64
C ASN A 7 -8.85 -13.65 -3.23
N CYS A 8 -7.61 -13.17 -3.41
CA CYS A 8 -6.45 -13.95 -3.80
C CYS A 8 -5.23 -13.43 -3.03
N LYS A 9 -4.34 -14.32 -2.59
CA LYS A 9 -3.10 -13.97 -1.87
C LYS A 9 -2.04 -13.44 -2.85
N CYS A 10 -2.37 -12.38 -3.58
CA CYS A 10 -1.49 -11.66 -4.48
C CYS A 10 -1.82 -10.16 -4.47
N ILE A 11 -0.94 -9.35 -5.06
CA ILE A 11 -1.14 -7.90 -5.14
C ILE A 11 -2.47 -7.54 -5.82
N ASP A 12 -2.86 -8.25 -6.87
CA ASP A 12 -4.12 -7.98 -7.57
C ASP A 12 -5.35 -8.24 -6.70
N GLY A 13 -5.31 -9.30 -5.88
CA GLY A 13 -6.37 -9.62 -4.94
C GLY A 13 -6.53 -8.55 -3.87
N LEU A 14 -5.42 -8.08 -3.30
CA LEU A 14 -5.40 -6.95 -2.36
C LEU A 14 -6.00 -5.69 -2.98
N VAL A 15 -5.52 -5.29 -4.16
CA VAL A 15 -5.97 -4.07 -4.84
C VAL A 15 -7.45 -4.14 -5.19
N ASN A 16 -7.92 -5.28 -5.69
CA ASN A 16 -9.34 -5.50 -5.98
C ASN A 16 -10.21 -5.31 -4.72
N SER A 17 -9.78 -5.86 -3.58
CA SER A 17 -10.53 -5.72 -2.33
C SER A 17 -10.55 -4.26 -1.82
N LEU A 18 -9.43 -3.54 -1.89
CA LEU A 18 -9.36 -2.11 -1.53
C LEU A 18 -10.24 -1.24 -2.43
N ARG A 19 -10.26 -1.53 -3.73
CA ARG A 19 -11.11 -0.89 -4.74
C ARG A 19 -12.59 -1.12 -4.45
N ALA A 20 -12.97 -2.37 -4.19
CA ALA A 20 -14.36 -2.76 -3.92
C ALA A 20 -14.94 -2.08 -2.67
N VAL A 21 -14.12 -1.84 -1.64
CA VAL A 21 -14.52 -1.14 -0.41
C VAL A 21 -14.41 0.39 -0.54
N GLY A 22 -13.83 0.90 -1.64
CA GLY A 22 -13.75 2.33 -1.94
C GLY A 22 -12.56 3.07 -1.33
N TYR A 23 -11.53 2.34 -0.89
CA TYR A 23 -10.28 2.95 -0.44
C TYR A 23 -9.43 3.47 -1.61
N LEU A 24 -9.42 2.75 -2.73
CA LEU A 24 -8.80 3.18 -3.98
C LEU A 24 -9.90 3.73 -4.90
N LYS A 25 -9.77 4.99 -5.30
CA LYS A 25 -10.78 5.73 -6.08
C LYS A 25 -10.21 6.19 -7.41
N SER A 26 -8.92 6.51 -7.47
CA SER A 26 -8.27 7.02 -8.66
C SER A 26 -7.56 5.90 -9.42
N ASP A 27 -7.68 5.88 -10.75
CA ASP A 27 -7.16 4.79 -11.60
C ASP A 27 -5.63 4.77 -11.63
N ASP A 28 -4.99 5.94 -11.54
CA ASP A 28 -3.56 6.11 -11.43
C ASP A 28 -3.02 5.55 -10.11
N VAL A 29 -3.71 5.80 -8.99
CA VAL A 29 -3.37 5.22 -7.68
C VAL A 29 -3.51 3.70 -7.71
N GLU A 30 -4.61 3.18 -8.29
CA GLU A 30 -4.80 1.73 -8.45
C GLU A 30 -3.66 1.10 -9.26
N MET A 31 -3.29 1.71 -10.38
CA MET A 31 -2.21 1.22 -11.25
C MET A 31 -0.87 1.14 -10.51
N VAL A 32 -0.51 2.18 -9.75
CA VAL A 32 0.75 2.19 -8.98
C VAL A 32 0.71 1.17 -7.85
N TYR A 33 -0.44 1.00 -7.18
CA TYR A 33 -0.60 -0.07 -6.18
C TYR A 33 -0.34 -1.45 -6.75
N ARG A 34 -0.82 -1.75 -7.97
CA ARG A 34 -0.54 -3.02 -8.65
C ARG A 34 0.93 -3.18 -9.04
N ALA A 35 1.59 -2.08 -9.39
CA ALA A 35 2.99 -2.08 -9.82
C ALA A 35 3.97 -2.31 -8.65
N VAL A 36 3.59 -1.97 -7.42
CA VAL A 36 4.45 -2.10 -6.24
C VAL A 36 3.99 -3.29 -5.39
N ASP A 37 4.61 -4.44 -5.61
CA ASP A 37 4.32 -5.63 -4.80
C ASP A 37 4.77 -5.42 -3.34
N ARG A 38 3.78 -5.27 -2.45
CA ARG A 38 3.95 -5.15 -1.00
C ARG A 38 4.80 -6.29 -0.41
N GLY A 39 4.80 -7.47 -1.03
CA GLY A 39 5.64 -8.61 -0.69
C GLY A 39 7.13 -8.32 -0.61
N ASN A 40 7.61 -7.42 -1.45
CA ASN A 40 9.03 -7.07 -1.49
C ASN A 40 9.49 -6.20 -0.31
N TYR A 41 8.55 -5.74 0.53
CA TYR A 41 8.81 -4.81 1.64
C TYR A 41 8.60 -5.45 3.01
N ILE A 42 8.28 -6.75 3.08
CA ILE A 42 7.99 -7.48 4.31
C ILE A 42 8.88 -8.74 4.35
N ALA A 43 9.43 -9.06 5.53
CA ALA A 43 10.27 -10.25 5.70
C ALA A 43 9.46 -11.55 5.54
N SER A 44 10.07 -12.56 4.91
CA SER A 44 9.44 -13.75 4.33
C SER A 44 8.70 -14.72 5.28
N GLN A 45 8.60 -14.41 6.58
CA GLN A 45 8.02 -15.31 7.57
C GLN A 45 6.48 -15.21 7.70
N GLN A 46 5.84 -14.21 7.06
CA GLN A 46 4.40 -13.96 7.19
C GLN A 46 3.65 -13.91 5.83
N ILE A 47 3.97 -14.84 4.92
CA ILE A 47 3.40 -14.90 3.56
C ILE A 47 1.86 -14.97 3.56
N GLY A 48 1.25 -15.63 4.55
CA GLY A 48 -0.21 -15.84 4.60
C GLY A 48 -1.07 -14.59 4.78
N VAL A 49 -0.52 -13.52 5.37
CA VAL A 49 -1.22 -12.25 5.67
C VAL A 49 -0.70 -11.07 4.84
N LEU A 50 0.27 -11.34 3.96
CA LEU A 50 1.02 -10.33 3.23
C LEU A 50 0.14 -9.41 2.37
N TYR A 51 -0.92 -9.99 1.80
CA TYR A 51 -1.85 -9.34 0.88
C TYR A 51 -3.21 -9.05 1.51
N ASP A 52 -3.35 -9.23 2.81
CA ASP A 52 -4.56 -8.82 3.52
C ASP A 52 -4.41 -7.37 4.02
N ASP A 53 -5.53 -6.74 4.39
CA ASP A 53 -5.51 -5.38 4.93
C ASP A 53 -5.04 -5.31 6.39
N PHE A 54 -3.82 -5.81 6.64
CA PHE A 54 -3.18 -5.83 7.95
C PHE A 54 -1.87 -5.06 7.96
N ALA A 55 -1.61 -4.42 9.10
CA ALA A 55 -0.30 -3.88 9.39
C ALA A 55 0.67 -5.02 9.69
N TRP A 56 1.91 -4.87 9.25
CA TRP A 56 3.01 -5.75 9.58
C TRP A 56 3.94 -5.04 10.57
N LEU A 57 4.35 -5.75 11.62
CA LEU A 57 5.23 -5.23 12.67
C LEU A 57 6.31 -6.27 13.00
N GLU A 58 7.55 -5.87 12.81
CA GLU A 58 8.74 -6.58 13.28
C GLU A 58 9.72 -5.53 13.79
N GLU A 59 9.64 -5.21 15.09
CA GLU A 59 10.37 -4.11 15.72
C GLU A 59 11.86 -4.08 15.30
N PRO A 60 12.38 -2.94 14.82
CA PRO A 60 11.79 -1.60 14.84
C PRO A 60 10.95 -1.23 13.60
N LEU A 61 10.66 -2.19 12.71
CA LEU A 61 10.00 -1.95 11.43
C LEU A 61 8.49 -2.14 11.52
N HIS A 62 7.76 -1.14 11.03
CA HIS A 62 6.31 -1.16 10.91
C HIS A 62 5.91 -0.77 9.49
N VAL A 63 5.07 -1.59 8.86
CA VAL A 63 4.44 -1.30 7.58
C VAL A 63 2.94 -1.26 7.81
N SER A 64 2.35 -0.07 7.71
CA SER A 64 0.92 0.13 7.96
C SER A 64 0.05 -0.72 7.03
N ALA A 65 -1.19 -0.94 7.44
CA ALA A 65 -2.18 -1.63 6.61
C ALA A 65 -2.33 -0.94 5.23
N PRO A 66 -2.50 -1.69 4.14
CA PRO A 66 -2.70 -1.15 2.80
C PRO A 66 -3.74 -0.03 2.71
N CYS A 67 -4.88 -0.14 3.39
CA CYS A 67 -5.92 0.90 3.37
C CYS A 67 -5.46 2.24 3.93
N VAL A 68 -4.54 2.25 4.90
CA VAL A 68 -3.98 3.47 5.50
C VAL A 68 -3.21 4.25 4.43
N TYR A 69 -2.36 3.57 3.67
CA TYR A 69 -1.63 4.19 2.58
C TYR A 69 -2.57 4.64 1.46
N ALA A 70 -3.63 3.89 1.15
CA ALA A 70 -4.59 4.26 0.11
C ALA A 70 -5.29 5.58 0.47
N VAL A 71 -5.75 5.71 1.71
CA VAL A 71 -6.33 6.97 2.23
C VAL A 71 -5.31 8.12 2.13
N VAL A 72 -4.06 7.90 2.54
CA VAL A 72 -3.02 8.94 2.48
C VAL A 72 -2.80 9.42 1.04
N ILE A 73 -2.60 8.50 0.10
CA ILE A 73 -2.25 8.84 -1.28
C ILE A 73 -3.41 9.56 -1.99
N GLU A 74 -4.65 9.08 -1.82
CA GLU A 74 -5.84 9.72 -2.38
C GLU A 74 -6.03 11.14 -1.83
N ASN A 75 -5.73 11.39 -0.56
CA ASN A 75 -5.84 12.72 0.04
C ASN A 75 -4.67 13.65 -0.31
N LEU A 76 -3.47 13.12 -0.51
CA LEU A 76 -2.32 13.92 -0.91
C LEU A 76 -2.45 14.47 -2.33
N SER A 77 -3.28 13.86 -3.19
CA SER A 77 -3.54 14.32 -4.56
C SER A 77 -2.25 14.58 -5.34
N ILE A 78 -1.32 13.63 -5.25
CA ILE A 78 0.03 13.70 -5.80
C ILE A 78 -0.04 13.82 -7.32
N LYS A 79 0.82 14.67 -7.89
CA LYS A 79 0.90 14.91 -9.33
C LYS A 79 2.34 15.01 -9.79
N PRO A 80 2.60 14.71 -11.08
CA PRO A 80 3.93 14.85 -11.63
C PRO A 80 4.53 16.25 -11.43
N GLY A 81 5.81 16.30 -11.06
CA GLY A 81 6.55 17.54 -10.81
C GLY A 81 6.40 18.15 -9.41
N MET A 82 5.70 17.47 -8.48
CA MET A 82 5.70 17.84 -7.07
C MET A 82 6.98 17.37 -6.35
N SER A 83 7.24 17.95 -5.17
CA SER A 83 8.25 17.44 -4.23
C SER A 83 7.54 16.82 -3.03
N PHE A 84 8.03 15.67 -2.56
CA PHE A 84 7.44 14.94 -1.44
C PHE A 84 8.46 14.68 -0.33
N LEU A 85 8.05 14.88 0.92
CA LEU A 85 8.84 14.58 2.11
C LEU A 85 8.14 13.51 2.95
N ASN A 86 8.78 12.34 3.09
CA ASN A 86 8.32 11.25 3.92
C ASN A 86 9.16 11.13 5.20
N ILE A 87 8.62 11.58 6.34
CA ILE A 87 9.29 11.45 7.65
C ILE A 87 8.90 10.10 8.26
N GLY A 88 9.88 9.22 8.46
CA GLY A 88 9.64 7.85 8.93
C GLY A 88 9.31 6.89 7.79
N SER A 89 10.19 6.82 6.77
CA SER A 89 9.96 6.02 5.56
C SER A 89 9.89 4.52 5.80
N GLY A 90 10.36 4.03 6.95
CA GLY A 90 10.38 2.61 7.29
C GLY A 90 11.04 1.77 6.20
N THR A 91 10.33 0.76 5.70
CA THR A 91 10.78 -0.12 4.63
C THR A 91 10.86 0.55 3.25
N GLY A 92 10.34 1.77 3.12
CA GLY A 92 10.30 2.52 1.86
C GLY A 92 9.07 2.27 1.00
N TYR A 93 8.13 1.41 1.42
CA TYR A 93 6.93 1.06 0.64
C TYR A 93 6.14 2.28 0.15
N LEU A 94 5.77 3.18 1.07
CA LEU A 94 5.07 4.42 0.70
C LEU A 94 5.92 5.31 -0.21
N SER A 95 7.22 5.43 0.07
CA SER A 95 8.13 6.25 -0.75
C SER A 95 8.22 5.75 -2.19
N THR A 96 8.24 4.42 -2.41
CA THR A 96 8.23 3.86 -3.76
C THR A 96 6.92 4.14 -4.48
N ILE A 97 5.78 3.96 -3.82
CA ILE A 97 4.47 4.29 -4.41
C ILE A 97 4.43 5.76 -4.84
N ILE A 98 4.78 6.68 -3.94
CA ILE A 98 4.78 8.11 -4.25
C ILE A 98 5.78 8.43 -5.37
N GLY A 99 6.96 7.83 -5.36
CA GLY A 99 7.97 8.05 -6.40
C GLY A 99 7.52 7.66 -7.81
N LEU A 100 6.57 6.73 -7.95
CA LEU A 100 5.99 6.35 -9.25
C LEU A 100 4.84 7.28 -9.70
N MET A 101 4.36 8.16 -8.82
CA MET A 101 3.31 9.14 -9.11
C MET A 101 3.84 10.56 -9.40
N LEU A 102 5.12 10.81 -9.11
CA LEU A 102 5.81 12.10 -9.29
C LEU A 102 6.50 12.22 -10.65
#